data_AF-A0A941V354-F1
#
_entry.id   AF-A0A941V354-F1
#
_cell.length_a   1.000
_cell.length_b   1.000
_cell.length_c   1.000
_cell.angle_alpha   90.00
_cell.angle_beta   90.00
_cell.angle_gamma   90.00
#
_symmetry.space_group_name_H-M   'P 1'
#
loop_
_entity.id
_entity.type
_entity.pdbx_description
1 polymer ?
#
loop_
_entity_poly.entity_id
_entity_poly.type
_entity_poly.pdbx_seq_one_letter_code
_entity_poly.pdbx_strand_id
1 'polypeptide(L)'
;MSQIQVIIKDGQEQVSTVEAGAGKQGKTLTIKAKNGVNYELKDLGTQHAPEEVLLTRKGKNLLIKFKVEGEEFDKDAPADVVLEDYYDTEDSELIGLAENGEYYSYVPQEGDPSFLSSSLNDGMSSYQSLGYATPEASNNFAYLLGALALGGLGALAASGGSDSSSPAPDTTPPAAPVLNVRTNDDGSVTISGSTEPGAAVTITYPDGTTTTVKADSNGNYGPVTSEPDQPSGNVTAGATDPSGNTGPTTVVPYIDTTAPEAPTVTVTTNSNGSVDVSGTAEPGSTVTVTFPDGTTATATTNASGNYG
;
A
#
# COMPACT_ATOMS: atom_id res chain seq x y z
N MET A 1 19.40 -17.36 -5.52
CA MET A 1 18.19 -18.10 -5.93
C MET A 1 17.63 -18.80 -4.72
N SER A 2 16.41 -18.43 -4.35
CA SER A 2 15.74 -18.98 -3.20
C SER A 2 15.06 -20.32 -3.51
N GLN A 3 14.93 -21.17 -2.50
CA GLN A 3 14.28 -22.47 -2.63
C GLN A 3 12.77 -22.29 -2.38
N ILE A 4 11.91 -22.61 -3.35
CA ILE A 4 10.45 -22.50 -3.18
C ILE A 4 9.86 -23.84 -2.73
N GLN A 5 8.94 -23.82 -1.77
CA GLN A 5 8.15 -24.93 -1.27
C GLN A 5 6.68 -24.73 -1.65
N VAL A 6 5.96 -25.83 -1.93
CA VAL A 6 4.51 -25.82 -2.14
C VAL A 6 3.82 -26.55 -0.99
N ILE A 7 2.94 -25.84 -0.29
CA ILE A 7 2.19 -26.35 0.86
C ILE A 7 0.73 -26.50 0.46
N ILE A 8 0.14 -27.68 0.70
CA ILE A 8 -1.27 -27.96 0.36
C ILE A 8 -2.13 -27.71 1.60
N LYS A 9 -3.14 -26.85 1.46
CA LYS A 9 -4.02 -26.41 2.54
C LYS A 9 -5.49 -26.69 2.28
N ASP A 10 -6.20 -27.11 3.31
CA ASP A 10 -7.66 -27.17 3.35
C ASP A 10 -8.12 -26.03 4.27
N GLY A 11 -8.66 -24.97 3.67
CA GLY A 11 -8.82 -23.68 4.34
C GLY A 11 -7.48 -23.11 4.83
N GLN A 12 -7.37 -22.90 6.15
CA GLN A 12 -6.13 -22.42 6.80
C GLN A 12 -5.28 -23.56 7.37
N GLU A 13 -5.79 -24.80 7.35
CA GLU A 13 -5.10 -25.95 7.93
C GLU A 13 -4.16 -26.60 6.90
N GLN A 14 -2.92 -26.85 7.31
CA GLN A 14 -1.93 -27.51 6.49
C GLN A 14 -2.21 -29.01 6.43
N VAL A 15 -2.57 -29.52 5.25
CA VAL A 15 -2.95 -30.93 5.06
C VAL A 15 -1.80 -31.77 4.52
N SER A 16 -0.86 -31.15 3.81
CA SER A 16 0.36 -31.83 3.35
C SER A 16 1.46 -30.83 3.01
N THR A 17 2.70 -31.18 3.35
CA THR A 17 3.89 -30.48 2.82
C THR A 17 4.49 -31.35 1.73
N VAL A 18 4.68 -30.79 0.54
CA VAL A 18 5.59 -31.39 -0.44
C VAL A 18 6.85 -30.56 -0.40
N GLU A 19 7.90 -31.08 0.25
CA GLU A 19 9.21 -30.44 0.21
C GLU A 19 9.77 -30.53 -1.21
N ALA A 20 9.80 -29.40 -1.91
CA ALA A 20 10.59 -29.27 -3.12
C ALA A 20 12.06 -29.07 -2.71
N GLY A 21 12.87 -30.10 -2.94
CA GLY A 21 14.32 -30.03 -2.84
C GLY A 21 14.93 -29.73 -4.21
N ALA A 22 15.39 -28.49 -4.38
CA ALA A 22 16.28 -28.03 -5.44
C ALA A 22 15.73 -27.98 -6.88
N GLY A 23 15.02 -26.89 -7.18
CA GLY A 23 15.23 -26.18 -8.45
C GLY A 23 16.66 -25.59 -8.50
N LYS A 24 17.69 -26.44 -8.49
CA LYS A 24 18.85 -26.14 -9.35
C LYS A 24 18.29 -26.30 -10.76
N GLN A 25 18.60 -25.36 -11.66
CA GLN A 25 18.33 -25.49 -13.10
C GLN A 25 18.39 -26.97 -13.53
N GLY A 26 17.22 -27.60 -13.76
CA GLY A 26 17.15 -28.98 -14.25
C GLY A 26 15.97 -29.88 -13.85
N LYS A 27 15.25 -29.69 -12.72
CA LYS A 27 14.14 -30.60 -12.37
C LYS A 27 12.90 -29.91 -11.79
N THR A 28 11.85 -29.87 -12.60
CA THR A 28 10.49 -29.43 -12.27
C THR A 28 9.89 -30.22 -11.11
N LEU A 29 9.26 -29.54 -10.15
CA LEU A 29 8.41 -30.14 -9.13
C LEU A 29 7.04 -30.46 -9.74
N THR A 30 6.55 -31.68 -9.56
CA THR A 30 5.23 -32.08 -10.08
C THR A 30 4.36 -32.56 -8.94
N ILE A 31 3.17 -31.98 -8.83
CA ILE A 31 2.19 -32.26 -7.76
C ILE A 31 0.87 -32.61 -8.44
N LYS A 32 0.25 -33.72 -8.02
CA LYS A 32 -1.12 -34.04 -8.44
C LYS A 32 -2.10 -33.15 -7.69
N ALA A 33 -2.89 -32.36 -8.43
CA ALA A 33 -3.88 -31.50 -7.82
C ALA A 33 -4.98 -32.33 -7.12
N LYS A 34 -5.47 -31.82 -5.99
CA LYS A 34 -6.60 -32.33 -5.21
C LYS A 34 -7.72 -31.29 -5.25
N ASN A 35 -8.95 -31.77 -5.08
CA ASN A 35 -10.15 -30.94 -5.04
C ASN A 35 -10.28 -30.20 -3.70
N GLY A 36 -10.75 -28.95 -3.73
CA GLY A 36 -11.07 -28.18 -2.53
C GLY A 36 -9.87 -27.84 -1.66
N VAL A 37 -8.67 -27.73 -2.24
CA VAL A 37 -7.45 -27.35 -1.50
C VAL A 37 -6.75 -26.18 -2.18
N ASN A 38 -6.09 -25.36 -1.36
CA ASN A 38 -5.23 -24.29 -1.82
C ASN A 38 -3.77 -24.73 -1.87
N TYR A 39 -3.02 -24.16 -2.81
CA TYR A 39 -1.59 -24.38 -2.97
C TYR A 39 -0.86 -23.11 -2.56
N GLU A 40 -0.25 -23.14 -1.38
CA GLU A 40 0.60 -22.06 -0.91
C GLU A 40 1.99 -22.18 -1.53
N LEU A 41 2.45 -21.09 -2.15
CA LEU A 41 3.83 -20.92 -2.58
C LEU A 41 4.62 -20.22 -1.47
N LYS A 42 5.76 -20.80 -1.08
CA LYS A 42 6.60 -20.26 -0.02
C LYS A 42 8.07 -20.28 -0.40
N ASP A 43 8.69 -19.11 -0.45
CA ASP A 43 10.14 -18.96 -0.53
C ASP A 43 10.75 -19.30 0.84
N LEU A 44 11.63 -20.30 0.89
CA LEU A 44 12.30 -20.74 2.12
C LEU A 44 13.41 -19.80 2.57
N GLY A 45 13.92 -18.95 1.69
CA GLY A 45 14.90 -17.91 2.02
C GLY A 45 14.23 -16.77 2.79
N THR A 46 13.11 -16.26 2.27
CA THR A 46 12.38 -15.13 2.90
C THR A 46 11.35 -15.58 3.93
N GLN A 47 10.93 -16.86 3.89
CA GLN A 47 9.77 -17.39 4.62
C GLN A 47 8.41 -16.82 4.18
N HIS A 48 8.38 -16.03 3.10
CA HIS A 48 7.18 -15.45 2.51
C HIS A 48 6.94 -15.99 1.09
N ALA A 49 5.82 -15.68 0.49
CA ALA A 49 5.52 -16.13 -0.86
C ALA A 49 6.35 -15.36 -1.92
N PRO A 50 6.68 -16.00 -3.06
CA PRO A 50 7.17 -15.28 -4.22
C PRO A 50 6.17 -14.22 -4.66
N GLU A 51 6.67 -13.02 -4.82
CA GLU A 51 5.86 -11.84 -5.07
C GLU A 51 5.33 -11.79 -6.52
N GLU A 52 6.06 -12.41 -7.45
CA GLU A 52 5.70 -12.51 -8.86
C GLU A 52 5.92 -13.94 -9.39
N VAL A 53 4.94 -14.43 -10.14
CA VAL A 53 4.99 -15.72 -10.82
C VAL A 53 4.49 -15.60 -12.26
N LEU A 54 5.04 -16.42 -13.15
CA LEU A 54 4.49 -16.62 -14.49
C LEU A 54 3.71 -17.93 -14.50
N LEU A 55 2.41 -17.83 -14.75
CA LEU A 55 1.51 -18.98 -14.88
C LEU A 55 1.28 -19.30 -16.34
N THR A 56 1.26 -20.58 -16.68
CA THR A 56 0.89 -21.07 -18.01
C THR A 56 -0.05 -22.25 -17.89
N ARG A 57 -1.18 -22.23 -18.61
CA ARG A 57 -2.00 -23.44 -18.75
C ARG A 57 -1.46 -24.31 -19.87
N LYS A 58 -1.33 -25.61 -19.59
CA LYS A 58 -1.02 -26.64 -20.59
C LYS A 58 -1.94 -27.84 -20.41
N GLY A 59 -2.99 -27.90 -21.23
CA GLY A 59 -4.09 -28.84 -21.10
C GLY A 59 -4.78 -28.71 -19.75
N LYS A 60 -4.64 -29.75 -18.92
CA LYS A 60 -5.20 -29.81 -17.56
C LYS A 60 -4.23 -29.33 -16.48
N ASN A 61 -3.00 -29.01 -16.85
CA ASN A 61 -1.95 -28.69 -15.90
C ASN A 61 -1.75 -27.18 -15.79
N LEU A 62 -1.49 -26.71 -14.57
CA LEU A 62 -0.98 -25.37 -14.32
C LEU A 62 0.54 -25.44 -14.16
N LEU A 63 1.26 -24.72 -15.01
CA LEU A 63 2.70 -24.57 -14.95
C LEU A 63 2.99 -23.23 -14.24
N ILE A 64 3.93 -23.25 -13.30
CA ILE A 64 4.32 -22.10 -12.50
C ILE A 64 5.82 -21.92 -12.67
N LYS A 65 6.22 -20.69 -12.98
CA LYS A 65 7.61 -20.25 -12.99
C LYS A 65 7.83 -19.14 -11.98
N PHE A 66 8.98 -19.15 -11.34
CA PHE A 66 9.40 -18.10 -10.42
C PHE A 66 10.41 -17.18 -11.09
N LYS A 67 10.34 -15.89 -10.77
CA LYS A 67 11.29 -14.91 -11.27
C LYS A 67 12.66 -15.15 -10.64
N VAL A 68 13.71 -15.16 -11.46
CA VAL A 68 15.08 -15.08 -10.95
C VAL A 68 15.39 -13.60 -10.72
N GLU A 69 15.87 -13.27 -9.52
CA GLU A 69 16.20 -11.90 -9.15
C GLU A 69 17.19 -11.27 -10.15
N GLY A 70 16.83 -10.12 -10.71
CA GLY A 70 17.63 -9.41 -11.70
C GLY A 70 17.51 -9.94 -13.14
N GLU A 71 16.68 -10.96 -13.39
CA GLU A 71 16.43 -11.51 -14.72
C GLU A 71 14.95 -11.41 -15.10
N GLU A 72 14.67 -11.32 -16.41
CA GLU A 72 13.32 -11.48 -16.93
C GLU A 72 12.90 -12.95 -16.88
N PHE A 73 11.60 -13.22 -16.91
CA PHE A 73 11.11 -14.58 -17.07
C PHE A 73 11.59 -15.19 -18.39
N ASP A 74 12.39 -16.25 -18.29
CA ASP A 74 12.65 -17.14 -19.42
C ASP A 74 11.38 -17.97 -19.69
N LYS A 75 10.62 -17.53 -20.69
CA LYS A 75 9.34 -18.13 -21.11
C LYS A 75 9.53 -19.54 -21.67
N ASP A 76 10.72 -19.84 -22.19
CA ASP A 76 11.05 -21.10 -22.86
C ASP A 76 11.67 -22.13 -21.92
N ALA A 77 12.14 -21.70 -20.73
CA ALA A 77 12.62 -22.61 -19.69
C ALA A 77 11.54 -23.64 -19.26
N PRO A 78 11.92 -24.79 -18.71
CA PRO A 78 10.96 -25.67 -18.01
C PRO A 78 10.25 -24.92 -16.88
N ALA A 79 9.03 -25.35 -16.53
CA ALA A 79 8.35 -24.84 -15.34
C ALA A 79 9.09 -25.27 -14.07
N ASP A 80 9.03 -24.42 -13.03
CA ASP A 80 9.58 -24.76 -11.72
C ASP A 80 8.63 -25.70 -10.97
N VAL A 81 7.32 -25.44 -11.07
CA VAL A 81 6.26 -26.28 -10.51
C VAL A 81 5.22 -26.60 -11.59
N VAL A 82 4.71 -27.82 -11.55
CA VAL A 82 3.56 -28.28 -12.33
C VAL A 82 2.52 -28.83 -11.36
N LEU A 83 1.35 -28.21 -11.32
CA LEU A 83 0.16 -28.78 -10.71
C LEU A 83 -0.59 -29.57 -11.79
N GLU A 84 -0.49 -30.90 -11.74
CA GLU A 84 -1.17 -31.79 -12.68
C GLU A 84 -2.66 -31.86 -12.40
N ASP A 85 -3.47 -31.83 -13.45
CA ASP A 85 -4.94 -31.87 -13.38
C ASP A 85 -5.56 -30.72 -12.57
N TYR A 86 -4.85 -29.60 -12.42
CA TYR A 86 -5.35 -28.42 -11.72
C TYR A 86 -6.73 -27.97 -12.23
N TYR A 87 -6.93 -27.96 -13.54
CA TYR A 87 -8.21 -27.53 -14.15
C TYR A 87 -9.31 -28.60 -14.15
N ASP A 88 -9.03 -29.80 -13.63
CA ASP A 88 -10.04 -30.81 -13.31
C ASP A 88 -10.47 -30.73 -11.83
N THR A 89 -9.90 -29.80 -11.06
CA THR A 89 -10.29 -29.54 -9.67
C THR A 89 -11.24 -28.35 -9.57
N GLU A 90 -12.09 -28.39 -8.56
CA GLU A 90 -12.99 -27.34 -8.11
C GLU A 90 -12.48 -26.79 -6.78
N ASP A 91 -12.79 -25.52 -6.51
CA ASP A 91 -12.49 -24.82 -5.25
C ASP A 91 -11.01 -24.87 -4.83
N SER A 92 -10.10 -24.79 -5.81
CA SER A 92 -8.65 -24.73 -5.59
C SER A 92 -8.09 -23.39 -6.03
N GLU A 93 -7.25 -22.78 -5.19
CA GLU A 93 -6.56 -21.53 -5.50
C GLU A 93 -5.04 -21.63 -5.28
N LEU A 94 -4.31 -20.78 -5.99
CA LEU A 94 -2.89 -20.53 -5.73
C LEU A 94 -2.79 -19.34 -4.76
N ILE A 95 -2.15 -19.56 -3.61
CA ILE A 95 -2.06 -18.58 -2.52
C ILE A 95 -0.62 -18.41 -2.03
N GLY A 96 -0.38 -17.42 -1.17
CA GLY A 96 0.91 -17.16 -0.56
C GLY A 96 0.80 -16.38 0.76
N LEU A 97 1.77 -16.57 1.65
CA LEU A 97 1.91 -15.78 2.88
C LEU A 97 2.72 -14.51 2.60
N ALA A 98 2.11 -13.34 2.73
CA ALA A 98 2.79 -12.06 2.56
C ALA A 98 3.64 -11.68 3.79
N GLU A 99 4.45 -10.62 3.64
CA GLU A 99 5.28 -10.07 4.72
C GLU A 99 4.46 -9.57 5.91
N ASN A 100 3.21 -9.15 5.69
CA ASN A 100 2.29 -8.74 6.75
C ASN A 100 1.73 -9.92 7.58
N GLY A 101 2.06 -11.16 7.22
CA GLY A 101 1.62 -12.38 7.90
C GLY A 101 0.23 -12.87 7.49
N GLU A 102 -0.40 -12.27 6.48
CA GLU A 102 -1.69 -12.69 5.95
C GLU A 102 -1.55 -13.51 4.65
N TYR A 103 -2.53 -14.35 4.38
CA TYR A 103 -2.59 -15.14 3.15
C TYR A 103 -3.38 -14.41 2.08
N TYR A 104 -2.84 -14.43 0.87
CA TYR A 104 -3.49 -13.86 -0.30
C TYR A 104 -3.43 -14.79 -1.49
N SER A 105 -4.39 -14.63 -2.41
CA SER A 105 -4.39 -15.34 -3.69
C SER A 105 -3.52 -14.62 -4.71
N TYR A 106 -2.93 -15.39 -5.63
CA TYR A 106 -2.27 -14.81 -6.80
C TYR A 106 -3.31 -14.27 -7.77
N VAL A 107 -3.12 -13.03 -8.23
CA VAL A 107 -4.03 -12.33 -9.14
C VAL A 107 -3.29 -11.87 -10.41
N PRO A 108 -3.97 -11.85 -11.58
CA PRO A 108 -3.37 -11.42 -12.84
C PRO A 108 -2.97 -9.95 -12.77
N GLN A 109 -1.74 -9.65 -13.17
CA GLN A 109 -1.27 -8.25 -13.28
C GLN A 109 -2.07 -7.46 -14.32
N GLU A 110 -2.65 -8.15 -15.30
CA GLU A 110 -3.52 -7.56 -16.33
C GLU A 110 -4.88 -7.11 -15.77
N GLY A 111 -5.23 -7.49 -14.54
CA GLY A 111 -6.52 -7.16 -13.91
C GLY A 111 -7.74 -7.82 -14.56
N ASP A 112 -7.53 -8.68 -15.55
CA ASP A 112 -8.60 -9.40 -16.24
C ASP A 112 -8.81 -10.79 -15.60
N PRO A 113 -10.03 -11.07 -15.08
CA PRO A 113 -10.34 -12.31 -14.37
C PRO A 113 -10.24 -13.57 -15.24
N SER A 114 -10.24 -13.44 -16.56
CA SER A 114 -10.02 -14.57 -17.48
C SER A 114 -8.59 -15.11 -17.40
N PHE A 115 -7.67 -14.35 -16.83
CA PHE A 115 -6.28 -14.77 -16.61
C PHE A 115 -6.02 -15.31 -15.22
N LEU A 116 -7.02 -15.41 -14.32
CA LEU A 116 -6.88 -16.07 -13.02
C LEU A 116 -6.27 -17.46 -13.17
N SER A 117 -5.56 -17.92 -12.14
CA SER A 117 -4.96 -19.25 -12.12
C SER A 117 -6.00 -20.35 -12.43
N SER A 118 -7.23 -20.19 -11.95
CA SER A 118 -8.38 -21.06 -12.20
C SER A 118 -9.01 -20.94 -13.60
N SER A 119 -8.78 -19.83 -14.30
CA SER A 119 -9.58 -19.42 -15.46
C SER A 119 -8.78 -19.33 -16.77
N LEU A 120 -7.46 -19.44 -16.72
CA LEU A 120 -6.59 -19.36 -17.90
C LEU A 120 -7.07 -20.29 -19.02
N ASN A 121 -7.11 -19.76 -20.24
CA ASN A 121 -7.34 -20.56 -21.45
C ASN A 121 -6.11 -21.42 -21.77
N ASP A 122 -6.32 -22.58 -22.40
CA ASP A 122 -5.22 -23.49 -22.74
C ASP A 122 -4.19 -22.81 -23.66
N GLY A 123 -2.91 -22.98 -23.34
CA GLY A 123 -1.79 -22.35 -24.03
C GLY A 123 -1.53 -20.88 -23.65
N MET A 124 -2.38 -20.26 -22.85
CA MET A 124 -2.17 -18.89 -22.37
C MET A 124 -1.21 -18.85 -21.19
N SER A 125 -0.46 -17.76 -21.11
CA SER A 125 0.34 -17.42 -19.94
C SER A 125 -0.10 -16.09 -19.37
N SER A 126 0.08 -15.90 -18.07
CA SER A 126 -0.22 -14.66 -17.36
C SER A 126 0.79 -14.43 -16.24
N TYR A 127 1.26 -13.20 -16.12
CA TYR A 127 2.00 -12.75 -14.96
C TYR A 127 1.03 -12.50 -13.82
N GLN A 128 1.31 -13.10 -12.67
CA GLN A 128 0.49 -12.97 -11.48
C GLN A 128 1.32 -12.51 -10.29
N SER A 129 0.69 -11.71 -9.46
CA SER A 129 1.26 -11.18 -8.22
C SER A 129 0.40 -11.55 -7.03
N LEU A 130 1.00 -11.60 -5.86
CA LEU A 130 0.27 -11.83 -4.62
C LEU A 130 -0.67 -10.64 -4.34
N GLY A 131 -1.99 -10.88 -4.24
CA GLY A 131 -2.99 -9.82 -4.08
C GLY A 131 -3.05 -9.22 -2.66
N TYR A 132 -3.83 -8.14 -2.47
CA TYR A 132 -4.26 -7.67 -1.14
C TYR A 132 -5.78 -7.82 -1.00
N ALA A 133 -6.24 -8.36 0.12
CA ALA A 133 -7.64 -8.38 0.50
C ALA A 133 -7.99 -7.13 1.31
N THR A 134 -9.09 -6.44 0.97
CA THR A 134 -9.74 -5.54 1.93
C THR A 134 -10.84 -6.32 2.69
N PRO A 135 -11.09 -6.04 3.98
CA PRO A 135 -12.00 -6.83 4.82
C PRO A 135 -13.48 -6.83 4.41
N GLU A 136 -13.88 -6.12 3.35
CA GLU A 136 -15.29 -5.99 2.94
C GLU A 136 -15.71 -6.93 1.79
N ALA A 137 -14.79 -7.69 1.19
CA ALA A 137 -15.12 -8.58 0.08
C ALA A 137 -15.58 -9.98 0.56
N SER A 138 -16.59 -10.03 1.43
CA SER A 138 -17.38 -11.26 1.53
C SER A 138 -18.22 -11.30 0.26
N ASN A 139 -17.95 -12.27 -0.63
CA ASN A 139 -18.77 -12.61 -1.79
C ASN A 139 -18.96 -11.49 -2.86
N ASN A 140 -17.85 -10.92 -3.33
CA ASN A 140 -17.65 -10.53 -4.75
C ASN A 140 -16.18 -10.15 -4.97
N PHE A 141 -15.52 -10.77 -5.94
CA PHE A 141 -14.09 -10.64 -6.25
C PHE A 141 -13.63 -9.17 -6.34
N ALA A 142 -12.84 -8.72 -5.35
CA ALA A 142 -12.24 -7.39 -5.32
C ALA A 142 -10.76 -7.47 -5.71
N TYR A 143 -10.48 -7.24 -7.00
CA TYR A 143 -9.13 -7.01 -7.48
C TYR A 143 -8.68 -5.61 -7.05
N LEU A 144 -7.65 -5.53 -6.21
CA LEU A 144 -6.80 -4.35 -6.18
C LEU A 144 -5.35 -4.80 -6.08
N LEU A 145 -4.61 -4.52 -7.14
CA LEU A 145 -3.18 -4.79 -7.32
C LEU A 145 -2.41 -4.14 -6.17
N GLY A 146 -1.96 -4.94 -5.21
CA GLY A 146 -0.89 -4.54 -4.30
C GLY A 146 0.42 -4.60 -5.07
N ALA A 147 0.97 -3.43 -5.35
CA ALA A 147 2.17 -3.28 -6.14
C ALA A 147 3.36 -4.02 -5.53
N LEU A 148 3.99 -4.85 -6.35
CA LEU A 148 5.44 -4.98 -6.29
C LEU A 148 6.02 -4.10 -7.38
N ALA A 149 6.80 -3.14 -6.92
CA ALA A 149 7.75 -2.45 -7.75
C ALA A 149 8.67 -3.50 -8.42
N LEU A 150 8.59 -3.63 -9.73
CA LEU A 150 9.68 -4.12 -10.57
C LEU A 150 9.40 -3.67 -12.00
N GLY A 151 10.22 -2.73 -12.48
CA GLY A 151 10.07 -2.15 -13.81
C GLY A 151 10.14 -3.17 -14.94
N GLY A 152 9.41 -2.84 -16.01
CA GLY A 152 9.58 -3.39 -17.35
C GLY A 152 8.93 -4.75 -17.58
N LEU A 153 7.90 -4.79 -18.42
CA LEU A 153 7.96 -5.26 -19.82
C LEU A 153 6.55 -5.32 -20.41
N GLY A 154 6.35 -4.62 -21.51
CA GLY A 154 5.13 -4.76 -22.32
C GLY A 154 5.05 -6.14 -22.98
N ALA A 155 3.82 -6.59 -23.21
CA ALA A 155 3.52 -7.62 -24.20
C ALA A 155 2.26 -7.23 -24.98
N LEU A 156 2.46 -6.99 -26.29
CA LEU A 156 1.44 -6.81 -27.32
C LEU A 156 0.89 -8.16 -27.81
N ALA A 157 -0.39 -8.21 -28.21
CA ALA A 157 -0.94 -8.72 -29.51
C ALA A 157 -2.40 -9.23 -29.35
N ALA A 158 -3.39 -9.05 -30.26
CA ALA A 158 -3.46 -8.47 -31.61
C ALA A 158 -4.93 -8.27 -32.06
N SER A 159 -5.22 -7.27 -32.93
CA SER A 159 -5.67 -7.48 -34.34
C SER A 159 -6.14 -6.19 -35.03
N GLY A 160 -5.47 -5.81 -36.13
CA GLY A 160 -6.08 -5.17 -37.31
C GLY A 160 -6.21 -3.64 -37.40
N GLY A 161 -5.28 -2.99 -38.12
CA GLY A 161 -5.58 -1.80 -38.96
C GLY A 161 -4.97 -0.44 -38.55
N SER A 162 -4.02 0.03 -39.37
CA SER A 162 -3.67 1.43 -39.70
C SER A 162 -3.21 2.43 -38.60
N ASP A 163 -1.94 2.82 -38.73
CA ASP A 163 -1.29 4.11 -38.42
C ASP A 163 -1.78 4.92 -37.20
N SER A 164 -1.08 4.75 -36.08
CA SER A 164 -0.58 5.77 -35.13
C SER A 164 -0.05 5.05 -33.90
N SER A 165 1.27 4.83 -33.80
CA SER A 165 1.87 4.17 -32.64
C SER A 165 2.01 5.15 -31.47
N SER A 166 0.87 5.53 -30.87
CA SER A 166 0.88 5.93 -29.47
C SER A 166 0.88 4.65 -28.64
N PRO A 167 1.75 4.51 -27.62
CA PRO A 167 1.54 3.47 -26.62
C PRO A 167 0.12 3.61 -26.05
N ALA A 168 -0.49 2.49 -25.66
CA ALA A 168 -1.76 2.52 -24.94
C ALA A 168 -1.62 3.43 -23.71
N PRO A 169 -2.67 4.18 -23.32
CA PRO A 169 -2.60 5.03 -22.15
C PRO A 169 -2.33 4.15 -20.93
N ASP A 170 -1.39 4.59 -20.10
CA ASP A 170 -1.12 3.97 -18.81
C ASP A 170 -2.32 4.19 -17.89
N THR A 171 -2.82 3.09 -17.33
CA THR A 171 -4.02 3.04 -16.48
C THR A 171 -3.72 2.47 -15.10
N THR A 172 -2.44 2.25 -14.78
CA THR A 172 -2.00 1.58 -13.55
C THR A 172 -1.76 2.63 -12.47
N PRO A 173 -2.54 2.66 -11.38
CA PRO A 173 -2.27 3.58 -10.29
C PRO A 173 -0.99 3.22 -9.51
N PRO A 174 -0.33 4.21 -8.88
CA PRO A 174 0.74 3.95 -7.92
C PRO A 174 0.30 3.09 -6.74
N ALA A 175 1.26 2.41 -6.11
CA ALA A 175 1.08 1.82 -4.80
C ALA A 175 0.73 2.88 -3.72
N ALA A 176 0.21 2.41 -2.57
CA ALA A 176 0.11 3.27 -1.39
C ALA A 176 1.52 3.80 -1.03
N PRO A 177 1.70 5.11 -0.80
CA PRO A 177 3.01 5.65 -0.43
C PRO A 177 3.49 5.06 0.90
N VAL A 178 4.76 4.69 1.01
CA VAL A 178 5.39 4.53 2.33
C VAL A 178 5.42 5.90 2.98
N LEU A 179 4.95 6.02 4.22
CA LEU A 179 4.79 7.28 4.93
C LEU A 179 5.49 7.24 6.28
N ASN A 180 6.50 8.08 6.45
CA ASN A 180 7.21 8.28 7.72
C ASN A 180 6.87 9.65 8.28
N VAL A 181 6.39 9.67 9.53
CA VAL A 181 6.01 10.89 10.26
C VAL A 181 6.97 11.10 11.42
N ARG A 182 7.55 12.30 11.53
CA ARG A 182 8.41 12.70 12.64
C ARG A 182 7.90 14.00 13.25
N THR A 183 7.63 13.98 14.55
CA THR A 183 7.23 15.17 15.32
C THR A 183 8.41 16.10 15.58
N ASN A 184 8.18 17.41 15.56
CA ASN A 184 9.12 18.46 15.95
C ASN A 184 8.70 19.11 17.28
N ASP A 185 9.63 19.83 17.92
CA ASP A 185 9.41 20.45 19.23
C ASP A 185 8.34 21.55 19.22
N ASP A 186 8.08 22.16 18.06
CA ASP A 186 7.06 23.20 17.84
C ASP A 186 5.69 22.64 17.43
N GLY A 187 5.47 21.33 17.60
CA GLY A 187 4.20 20.68 17.22
C GLY A 187 3.99 20.52 15.72
N SER A 188 4.94 20.93 14.85
CA SER A 188 4.90 20.57 13.43
C SER A 188 5.26 19.11 13.20
N VAL A 189 4.86 18.56 12.04
CA VAL A 189 5.25 17.21 11.60
C VAL A 189 6.08 17.26 10.32
N THR A 190 7.22 16.56 10.32
CA THR A 190 8.04 16.34 9.12
C THR A 190 7.72 14.98 8.50
N ILE A 191 7.43 15.00 7.21
CA ILE A 191 6.98 13.86 6.41
C ILE A 191 8.03 13.48 5.38
N SER A 192 8.31 12.18 5.26
CA SER A 192 9.16 11.60 4.22
C SER A 192 8.68 10.20 3.84
N GLY A 193 9.11 9.68 2.70
CA GLY A 193 8.73 8.34 2.31
C GLY A 193 9.10 7.99 0.88
N SER A 194 8.44 6.95 0.36
CA SER A 194 8.61 6.51 -1.01
C SER A 194 7.28 6.17 -1.69
N THR A 195 7.20 6.34 -3.00
CA THR A 195 6.10 5.93 -3.87
C THR A 195 6.66 5.63 -5.28
N GLU A 196 5.80 5.50 -6.28
CA GLU A 196 6.22 5.38 -7.67
C GLU A 196 7.07 6.59 -8.13
N PRO A 197 8.22 6.35 -8.80
CA PRO A 197 9.05 7.43 -9.32
C PRO A 197 8.29 8.44 -10.17
N GLY A 198 8.44 9.72 -9.85
CA GLY A 198 7.79 10.80 -10.58
C GLY A 198 6.29 11.00 -10.28
N ALA A 199 5.68 10.19 -9.41
CA ALA A 199 4.30 10.42 -8.95
C ALA A 199 4.19 11.70 -8.10
N ALA A 200 3.03 12.36 -8.18
CA ALA A 200 2.65 13.45 -7.30
C ALA A 200 2.05 12.87 -6.01
N VAL A 201 2.68 13.14 -4.87
CA VAL A 201 2.22 12.75 -3.53
C VAL A 201 1.52 13.91 -2.87
N THR A 202 0.23 13.76 -2.57
CA THR A 202 -0.56 14.69 -1.75
C THR A 202 -0.60 14.20 -0.31
N ILE A 203 -0.09 15.03 0.59
CA ILE A 203 -0.09 14.83 2.03
C ILE A 203 -1.20 15.69 2.62
N THR A 204 -2.03 15.11 3.48
CA THR A 204 -3.02 15.79 4.32
C THR A 204 -2.57 15.70 5.77
N TYR A 205 -2.44 16.84 6.44
CA TYR A 205 -2.05 16.93 7.84
C TYR A 205 -3.26 16.85 8.78
N PRO A 206 -3.04 16.67 10.10
CA PRO A 206 -4.13 16.55 11.07
C PRO A 206 -5.10 17.74 11.10
N ASP A 207 -4.64 18.96 10.84
CA ASP A 207 -5.48 20.16 10.74
C ASP A 207 -6.32 20.24 9.43
N GLY A 208 -6.13 19.28 8.51
CA GLY A 208 -6.79 19.22 7.21
C GLY A 208 -6.09 20.01 6.10
N THR A 209 -5.01 20.72 6.39
CA THR A 209 -4.18 21.37 5.37
C THR A 209 -3.46 20.33 4.52
N THR A 210 -3.03 20.73 3.33
CA THR A 210 -2.41 19.80 2.36
C THR A 210 -1.12 20.34 1.78
N THR A 211 -0.22 19.44 1.40
CA THR A 211 0.98 19.73 0.63
C THR A 211 1.15 18.67 -0.45
N THR A 212 1.48 19.08 -1.67
CA THR A 212 1.78 18.16 -2.76
C THR A 212 3.25 18.26 -3.15
N VAL A 213 3.94 17.12 -3.23
CA VAL A 213 5.33 16.99 -3.69
C VAL A 213 5.43 15.96 -4.80
N LYS A 214 6.53 15.99 -5.56
CA LYS A 214 6.82 14.98 -6.58
C LYS A 214 7.90 14.02 -6.07
N ALA A 215 7.68 12.72 -6.25
CA ALA A 215 8.71 11.72 -5.98
C ALA A 215 9.86 11.83 -6.99
N ASP A 216 11.09 11.61 -6.52
CA ASP A 216 12.29 11.63 -7.36
C ASP A 216 12.37 10.39 -8.29
N SER A 217 13.44 10.28 -9.08
CA SER A 217 13.64 9.15 -10.00
C SER A 217 13.81 7.80 -9.30
N ASN A 218 14.06 7.80 -7.99
CA ASN A 218 14.19 6.61 -7.16
C ASN A 218 12.92 6.37 -6.32
N GLY A 219 11.87 7.18 -6.51
CA GLY A 219 10.61 7.07 -5.79
C GLY A 219 10.58 7.77 -4.43
N ASN A 220 11.63 8.47 -4.01
CA ASN A 220 11.65 9.13 -2.70
C ASN A 220 10.93 10.48 -2.74
N TYR A 221 10.23 10.82 -1.67
CA TYR A 221 9.62 12.14 -1.49
C TYR A 221 9.86 12.69 -0.07
N GLY A 222 9.79 14.02 0.03
CA GLY A 222 10.16 14.75 1.24
C GLY A 222 11.68 14.90 1.42
N PRO A 223 12.13 15.38 2.59
CA PRO A 223 11.30 15.79 3.72
C PRO A 223 10.47 17.05 3.41
N VAL A 224 9.22 17.07 3.86
CA VAL A 224 8.37 18.29 3.93
C VAL A 224 7.81 18.45 5.33
N THR A 225 7.62 19.67 5.79
CA THR A 225 7.18 19.95 7.16
C THR A 225 5.92 20.81 7.12
N SER A 226 4.95 20.48 8.00
CA SER A 226 3.73 21.28 8.18
C SER A 226 4.02 22.63 8.83
N GLU A 227 3.00 23.48 8.94
CA GLU A 227 3.05 24.55 9.93
C GLU A 227 3.10 23.97 11.36
N PRO A 228 3.65 24.72 12.34
CA PRO A 228 3.62 24.40 13.77
C PRO A 228 2.21 24.09 14.31
N ASP A 229 2.18 23.60 15.56
CA ASP A 229 0.95 23.41 16.34
C ASP A 229 -0.11 22.53 15.64
N GLN A 230 0.32 21.42 15.04
CA GLN A 230 -0.62 20.45 14.47
C GLN A 230 -1.44 19.79 15.59
N PRO A 231 -2.77 19.67 15.44
CA PRO A 231 -3.61 18.99 16.41
C PRO A 231 -3.41 17.47 16.34
N SER A 232 -3.86 16.75 17.38
CA SER A 232 -3.98 15.29 17.29
C SER A 232 -4.92 14.89 16.15
N GLY A 233 -4.53 13.93 15.33
CA GLY A 233 -5.28 13.49 14.16
C GLY A 233 -4.46 12.61 13.23
N ASN A 234 -4.96 12.38 12.02
CA ASN A 234 -4.29 11.51 11.07
C ASN A 234 -3.44 12.33 10.09
N VAL A 235 -2.24 11.86 9.79
CA VAL A 235 -1.51 12.24 8.58
C VAL A 235 -1.85 11.23 7.49
N THR A 236 -2.27 11.71 6.32
CA THR A 236 -2.62 10.86 5.17
C THR A 236 -1.75 11.21 3.97
N ALA A 237 -1.28 10.23 3.21
CA ALA A 237 -0.57 10.45 1.96
C ALA A 237 -1.18 9.62 0.82
N GLY A 238 -1.49 10.25 -0.31
CA GLY A 238 -1.93 9.60 -1.55
C GLY A 238 -1.03 9.97 -2.72
N ALA A 239 -0.90 9.10 -3.71
CA ALA A 239 -0.08 9.35 -4.89
C ALA A 239 -0.87 9.24 -6.19
N THR A 240 -0.54 10.10 -7.16
CA THR A 240 -1.04 10.08 -8.53
C THR A 240 0.15 10.01 -9.48
N ASP A 241 0.16 9.05 -10.40
CA ASP A 241 1.24 8.90 -11.37
C ASP A 241 1.27 10.06 -12.41
N PRO A 242 2.29 10.13 -13.29
CA PRO A 242 2.34 11.11 -14.37
C PRO A 242 1.22 10.98 -15.42
N SER A 243 0.57 9.82 -15.48
CA SER A 243 -0.50 9.47 -16.43
C SER A 243 -1.88 9.89 -15.91
N GLY A 244 -2.00 10.27 -14.64
CA GLY A 244 -3.21 10.73 -13.96
C GLY A 244 -3.93 9.66 -13.15
N ASN A 245 -3.36 8.47 -12.95
CA ASN A 245 -3.97 7.41 -12.15
C ASN A 245 -3.66 7.62 -10.66
N THR A 246 -4.69 7.64 -9.82
CA THR A 246 -4.56 7.84 -8.37
C THR A 246 -4.63 6.52 -7.61
N GLY A 247 -3.62 6.26 -6.79
CA GLY A 247 -3.49 5.06 -5.96
C GLY A 247 -4.19 5.16 -4.59
N PRO A 248 -4.12 4.10 -3.78
CA PRO A 248 -4.60 4.12 -2.40
C PRO A 248 -3.76 5.05 -1.51
N THR A 249 -4.31 5.38 -0.34
CA THR A 249 -3.69 6.29 0.63
C THR A 249 -3.11 5.53 1.83
N THR A 250 -1.99 6.01 2.36
CA THR A 250 -1.43 5.57 3.65
C THR A 250 -1.83 6.53 4.76
N VAL A 251 -2.20 6.00 5.91
CA VAL A 251 -2.63 6.77 7.09
C VAL A 251 -1.72 6.45 8.27
N VAL A 252 -1.14 7.47 8.90
CA VAL A 252 -0.36 7.36 10.14
C VAL A 252 -1.01 8.24 11.21
N PRO A 253 -1.41 7.69 12.36
CA PRO A 253 -1.95 8.49 13.45
C PRO A 253 -0.85 9.36 14.06
N TYR A 254 -1.18 10.62 14.31
CA TYR A 254 -0.36 11.59 15.02
C TYR A 254 -1.09 12.01 16.31
N ILE A 255 -0.35 11.99 17.42
CA ILE A 255 -0.84 12.47 18.70
C ILE A 255 0.00 13.69 19.06
N ASP A 256 -0.70 14.81 19.22
CA ASP A 256 -0.11 16.01 19.78
C ASP A 256 0.16 15.78 21.27
N THR A 257 1.42 15.98 21.66
CA THR A 257 1.90 15.88 23.03
C THR A 257 2.57 17.16 23.50
N THR A 258 2.56 18.19 22.65
CA THR A 258 3.13 19.49 22.95
C THR A 258 2.15 20.23 23.86
N ALA A 259 2.64 20.72 25.00
CA ALA A 259 1.81 21.53 25.87
C ALA A 259 1.66 22.94 25.29
N PRO A 260 0.49 23.58 25.41
CA PRO A 260 0.31 24.97 25.00
C PRO A 260 1.32 25.90 25.68
N GLU A 261 1.81 26.89 24.95
CA GLU A 261 2.57 27.97 25.56
C GLU A 261 1.72 28.72 26.60
N ALA A 262 2.38 29.19 27.67
CA ALA A 262 1.69 29.96 28.69
C ALA A 262 1.11 31.25 28.07
N PRO A 263 -0.17 31.58 28.32
CA PRO A 263 -0.79 32.77 27.75
C PRO A 263 -0.12 34.05 28.30
N THR A 264 0.04 35.05 27.44
CA THR A 264 0.39 36.40 27.88
C THR A 264 -0.87 37.13 28.34
N VAL A 265 -0.73 38.07 29.27
CA VAL A 265 -1.87 38.83 29.81
C VAL A 265 -1.51 40.30 29.94
N THR A 266 -2.42 41.15 29.47
CA THR A 266 -2.42 42.61 29.63
C THR A 266 -3.71 43.00 30.34
N VAL A 267 -3.58 43.75 31.42
CA VAL A 267 -4.72 44.21 32.22
C VAL A 267 -4.81 45.73 32.15
N THR A 268 -5.97 46.24 31.72
CA THR A 268 -6.26 47.67 31.70
C THR A 268 -7.34 47.97 32.72
N THR A 269 -7.09 48.92 33.63
CA THR A 269 -8.10 49.36 34.62
C THR A 269 -8.87 50.55 34.08
N ASN A 270 -10.20 50.46 34.08
CA ASN A 270 -11.10 51.52 33.68
C ASN A 270 -11.40 52.48 34.84
N SER A 271 -11.85 53.69 34.52
CA SER A 271 -12.14 54.74 35.51
C SER A 271 -13.29 54.40 36.48
N ASN A 272 -14.17 53.46 36.10
CA ASN A 272 -15.24 52.92 36.92
C ASN A 272 -14.80 51.73 37.80
N GLY A 273 -13.52 51.32 37.74
CA GLY A 273 -12.98 50.20 38.48
C GLY A 273 -13.14 48.83 37.82
N SER A 274 -13.73 48.72 36.62
CA SER A 274 -13.70 47.47 35.85
C SER A 274 -12.31 47.22 35.26
N VAL A 275 -12.01 45.96 34.95
CA VAL A 275 -10.76 45.56 34.30
C VAL A 275 -11.06 44.95 32.94
N ASP A 276 -10.31 45.38 31.92
CA ASP A 276 -10.26 44.73 30.62
C ASP A 276 -9.02 43.85 30.57
N VAL A 277 -9.17 42.62 30.07
CA VAL A 277 -8.10 41.62 30.02
C VAL A 277 -7.93 41.18 28.58
N SER A 278 -6.71 41.30 28.06
CA SER A 278 -6.37 40.83 26.71
C SER A 278 -5.00 40.17 26.70
N GLY A 279 -4.66 39.48 25.62
CA GLY A 279 -3.34 38.88 25.47
C GLY A 279 -3.25 37.94 24.30
N THR A 280 -2.22 37.08 24.33
CA THR A 280 -1.97 36.06 23.32
C THR A 280 -1.87 34.67 23.96
N ALA A 281 -2.34 33.65 23.26
CA ALA A 281 -2.09 32.24 23.54
C ALA A 281 -2.06 31.45 22.22
N GLU A 282 -1.87 30.14 22.28
CA GLU A 282 -1.95 29.27 21.12
C GLU A 282 -3.27 29.49 20.33
N PRO A 283 -3.25 29.65 18.99
CA PRO A 283 -4.47 29.86 18.19
C PRO A 283 -5.53 28.77 18.40
N GLY A 284 -6.80 29.17 18.52
CA GLY A 284 -7.92 28.24 18.75
C GLY A 284 -8.02 27.65 20.17
N SER A 285 -7.05 27.91 21.05
CA SER A 285 -7.09 27.47 22.45
C SER A 285 -8.09 28.26 23.30
N THR A 286 -8.50 27.67 24.44
CA THR A 286 -9.38 28.33 25.42
C THR A 286 -8.56 28.88 26.58
N VAL A 287 -8.60 30.20 26.76
CA VAL A 287 -8.00 30.90 27.90
C VAL A 287 -9.04 31.05 29.00
N THR A 288 -8.70 30.65 30.24
CA THR A 288 -9.50 30.92 31.44
C THR A 288 -8.82 31.99 32.28
N VAL A 289 -9.49 33.11 32.49
CA VAL A 289 -9.05 34.21 33.35
C VAL A 289 -9.73 34.08 34.70
N THR A 290 -8.95 34.13 35.79
CA THR A 290 -9.48 34.22 37.16
C THR A 290 -9.24 35.62 37.70
N PHE A 291 -10.30 36.31 38.10
CA PHE A 291 -10.24 37.65 38.65
C PHE A 291 -9.91 37.63 40.15
N PRO A 292 -9.44 38.76 40.74
CA PRO A 292 -9.11 38.83 42.17
C PRO A 292 -10.27 38.50 43.13
N ASP A 293 -11.52 38.65 42.68
CA ASP A 293 -12.72 38.28 43.45
C ASP A 293 -13.08 36.79 43.37
N GLY A 294 -12.30 36.00 42.62
CA GLY A 294 -12.48 34.58 42.41
C GLY A 294 -13.43 34.22 41.27
N THR A 295 -14.03 35.19 40.58
CA THR A 295 -14.84 34.93 39.39
C THR A 295 -13.95 34.56 38.19
N THR A 296 -14.52 33.88 37.20
CA THR A 296 -13.79 33.44 36.01
C THR A 296 -14.47 33.88 34.73
N ALA A 297 -13.67 34.20 33.71
CA ALA A 297 -14.11 34.38 32.33
C ALA A 297 -13.31 33.46 31.39
N THR A 298 -13.90 33.10 30.25
CA THR A 298 -13.26 32.28 29.22
C THR A 298 -13.28 32.99 27.88
N ALA A 299 -12.18 32.92 27.12
CA ALA A 299 -12.08 33.41 25.76
C ALA A 299 -11.37 32.37 24.88
N THR A 300 -11.79 32.25 23.62
CA THR A 300 -11.06 31.45 22.62
C THR A 300 -10.17 32.38 21.81
N THR A 301 -8.91 32.01 21.62
CA THR A 301 -7.99 32.79 20.79
C THR A 301 -8.37 32.71 19.32
N ASN A 302 -8.17 33.81 18.59
CA ASN A 302 -8.36 33.81 17.14
C ASN A 302 -7.20 33.12 16.40
N ALA A 303 -7.26 33.05 15.07
CA ALA A 303 -6.22 32.43 14.22
C ALA A 303 -4.83 33.09 14.35
N SER A 304 -4.74 34.27 14.94
CA SER A 304 -3.47 34.96 15.24
C SER A 304 -3.10 34.88 16.73
N GLY A 305 -3.77 34.03 17.51
CA GLY A 305 -3.49 33.80 18.92
C GLY A 305 -4.04 34.86 19.87
N ASN A 306 -4.79 35.87 19.42
CA ASN A 306 -5.23 36.98 20.28
C ASN A 306 -6.55 36.66 21.01
N TYR A 307 -6.68 37.12 22.26
CA TYR A 307 -7.91 37.13 23.05
C TYR A 307 -8.12 38.49 23.75
N GLY A 308 -9.36 38.82 24.09
CA GLY A 308 -9.75 40.06 24.78
C GLY A 308 -11.24 40.15 25.05
#